data_AF-A0AAD5WZ53-F1
#
_entry.id   AF-A0AAD5WZ53-F1
#
_cell.length_a   1.000
_cell.length_b   1.000
_cell.length_c   1.000
_cell.angle_alpha   90.00
_cell.angle_beta   90.00
_cell.angle_gamma   90.00
#
_symmetry.space_group_name_H-M   'P 1'
#
loop_
_entity.id
_entity.type
_entity.pdbx_description
1 polymer ?
#
loop_
_entity_poly.entity_id
_entity_poly.type
_entity_poly.pdbx_seq_one_letter_code
_entity_poly.pdbx_strand_id
1 'polypeptide(L)'
;MAASFLASTAVAISFGLIAFLSTVGGRAEATTAENPIGHNFGFLLDRYFGYKIVIILIMFMSSFFCFAQSIRFFNHVGFVINGSYAPPTLFSPILNPTLNHRLSPPVYITQEELSSLIPPEYSLTVLTPSAVGHILNRGNYFYTLGMRGFYVSFPLIAWLWGPAFLGVASVLMCALLRVIDFNTKGLMGEQKKSAEEMSVSTLPV
;
A
#
# COMPACT_ATOMS: atom_id res chain seq x y z
N MET A 1 7.79 3.47 -1.27
CA MET A 1 7.49 4.24 -2.49
C MET A 1 6.58 3.54 -3.50
N ALA A 2 6.49 2.20 -3.55
CA ALA A 2 5.63 1.52 -4.52
C ALA A 2 4.12 1.89 -4.42
N ALA A 3 3.60 2.07 -3.21
CA ALA A 3 2.18 2.40 -2.97
C ALA A 3 1.73 3.72 -3.62
N SER A 4 2.57 4.76 -3.58
CA SER A 4 2.23 6.07 -4.18
C SER A 4 2.25 6.00 -5.71
N PHE A 5 3.20 5.29 -6.30
CA PHE A 5 3.22 5.05 -7.74
C PHE A 5 1.96 4.29 -8.20
N LEU A 6 1.63 3.18 -7.54
CA LEU A 6 0.42 2.40 -7.82
C LEU A 6 -0.87 3.20 -7.62
N ALA A 7 -0.94 4.05 -6.60
CA ALA A 7 -2.08 4.95 -6.39
C ALA A 7 -2.24 5.94 -7.55
N SER A 8 -1.14 6.53 -8.03
CA SER A 8 -1.16 7.41 -9.21
C SER A 8 -1.61 6.66 -10.47
N THR A 9 -1.13 5.43 -10.68
CA THR A 9 -1.58 4.58 -11.79
C THR A 9 -3.07 4.26 -11.69
N ALA A 10 -3.59 3.92 -10.50
CA ALA A 10 -5.01 3.63 -10.30
C ALA A 10 -5.91 4.81 -10.65
N VAL A 11 -5.53 6.02 -10.23
CA VAL A 11 -6.28 7.25 -10.52
C VAL A 11 -6.19 7.63 -12.00
N ALA A 12 -5.02 7.49 -12.62
CA ALA A 12 -4.84 7.74 -14.06
C ALA A 12 -5.73 6.82 -14.90
N ILE A 13 -5.78 5.52 -14.57
CA ILE A 13 -6.66 4.56 -15.23
C ILE A 13 -8.13 4.92 -15.00
N SER A 14 -8.50 5.32 -13.77
CA SER A 14 -9.88 5.70 -13.46
C SER A 14 -10.35 6.90 -14.27
N PHE A 15 -9.55 7.97 -14.34
CA PHE A 15 -9.87 9.14 -15.16
C PHE A 15 -9.87 8.82 -16.66
N GLY A 16 -8.95 7.97 -17.13
CA GLY A 16 -8.93 7.51 -18.51
C GLY A 16 -10.21 6.76 -18.89
N LEU A 17 -10.71 5.87 -18.01
CA LEU A 17 -11.95 5.15 -18.22
C LEU A 17 -13.18 6.07 -18.18
N ILE A 18 -13.21 7.07 -17.29
CA ILE A 18 -14.28 8.07 -17.26
C ILE A 18 -14.29 8.91 -18.53
N ALA A 19 -13.13 9.40 -18.96
CA ALA A 19 -13.02 10.20 -20.18
C ALA A 19 -13.44 9.39 -21.42
N PHE A 20 -13.04 8.11 -21.48
CA PHE A 20 -13.48 7.20 -22.52
C PHE A 20 -15.00 6.99 -22.50
N LEU A 21 -15.59 6.71 -21.33
CA LEU A 21 -17.02 6.51 -21.17
C LEU A 21 -17.83 7.77 -21.54
N SER A 22 -17.35 8.95 -21.16
CA SER A 22 -17.96 10.24 -21.53
C SER A 22 -17.93 10.47 -23.04
N THR A 23 -16.79 10.19 -23.67
CA THR A 23 -16.62 10.31 -25.13
C THR A 23 -17.51 9.35 -25.91
N VAL A 24 -17.66 8.11 -25.42
CA VAL A 24 -18.49 7.08 -26.07
C VAL A 24 -19.98 7.31 -25.79
N GLY A 25 -20.34 7.69 -24.57
CA GLY A 25 -21.71 7.98 -24.16
C GLY A 25 -22.31 9.16 -24.92
N GLY A 26 -21.54 10.23 -25.15
CA GLY A 26 -21.99 11.38 -25.96
C GLY A 26 -22.19 11.08 -27.45
N ARG A 27 -21.67 9.94 -27.96
CA ARG A 27 -21.86 9.50 -29.35
C ARG A 27 -23.03 8.55 -29.53
N ALA A 28 -23.52 7.93 -28.45
CA ALA A 28 -24.62 6.96 -28.47
C ALA A 28 -25.98 7.61 -28.79
N GLU A 29 -26.20 8.85 -28.34
CA GLU A 29 -27.42 9.61 -28.68
C GLU A 29 -27.38 10.21 -30.09
N ALA A 30 -26.19 10.31 -30.71
CA ALA A 30 -26.02 10.84 -32.07
C ALA A 30 -26.18 9.77 -33.18
N THR A 31 -26.39 8.49 -32.82
CA THR A 31 -26.42 7.34 -33.75
C THR A 31 -27.80 6.82 -34.14
N THR A 32 -28.88 7.61 -33.96
CA THR A 32 -30.12 7.40 -34.74
C THR A 32 -29.94 7.82 -36.21
N ALA A 33 -28.84 8.48 -36.56
CA ALA A 33 -28.43 8.72 -37.94
C ALA A 33 -27.40 7.68 -38.39
N GLU A 34 -27.72 7.00 -39.49
CA GLU A 34 -27.02 5.86 -40.08
C GLU A 34 -25.51 6.08 -40.23
N ASN A 35 -24.72 5.54 -39.30
CA ASN A 35 -23.26 5.56 -39.37
C ASN A 35 -22.73 4.14 -39.62
N PRO A 36 -22.11 3.86 -40.79
CA PRO A 36 -21.58 2.53 -41.14
C PRO A 36 -20.45 2.03 -40.21
N ILE A 37 -19.83 2.93 -39.43
CA ILE A 37 -18.79 2.59 -38.45
C ILE A 37 -19.42 2.00 -37.15
N GLY A 38 -20.70 2.27 -36.90
CA GLY A 38 -21.43 1.81 -35.71
C GLY A 38 -21.64 0.29 -35.65
N HIS A 39 -21.57 -0.43 -36.76
CA HIS A 39 -21.75 -1.88 -36.76
C HIS A 39 -20.56 -2.63 -36.11
N ASN A 40 -19.33 -2.13 -36.25
CA ASN A 40 -18.13 -2.79 -35.71
C ASN A 40 -17.85 -2.45 -34.24
N PHE A 41 -18.30 -1.28 -33.78
CA PHE A 41 -18.16 -0.83 -32.38
C PHE A 41 -19.50 -0.85 -31.61
N GLY A 42 -20.60 -1.26 -32.24
CA GLY A 42 -21.93 -1.35 -31.61
C GLY A 42 -21.96 -2.31 -30.42
N PHE A 43 -21.10 -3.34 -30.41
CA PHE A 43 -20.93 -4.24 -29.27
C PHE A 43 -20.29 -3.56 -28.04
N LEU A 44 -19.51 -2.49 -28.25
CA LEU A 44 -18.91 -1.66 -27.20
C LEU A 44 -19.88 -0.59 -26.66
N LEU A 45 -21.01 -0.35 -27.34
CA LEU A 45 -22.02 0.65 -26.96
C LEU A 45 -23.24 0.05 -26.24
N ASP A 46 -23.33 -1.27 -26.13
CA ASP A 46 -24.45 -1.91 -25.43
C ASP A 46 -24.45 -1.50 -23.94
N ARG A 47 -25.63 -1.28 -23.35
CA ARG A 47 -25.80 -0.85 -21.96
C ARG A 47 -25.10 -1.77 -20.97
N TYR A 48 -24.99 -3.06 -21.33
CA TYR A 48 -24.23 -4.06 -20.60
C TYR A 48 -22.71 -3.83 -20.61
N PHE A 49 -22.14 -3.30 -21.69
CA PHE A 49 -20.72 -2.97 -21.78
C PHE A 49 -20.34 -1.81 -20.84
N GLY A 50 -21.17 -0.77 -20.79
CA GLY A 50 -21.00 0.34 -19.85
C GLY A 50 -21.01 -0.13 -18.40
N TYR A 51 -21.90 -1.05 -18.03
CA TYR A 51 -21.95 -1.63 -16.68
C TYR A 51 -20.64 -2.36 -16.31
N LYS A 52 -20.01 -3.08 -17.25
CA LYS A 52 -18.69 -3.71 -17.03
C LYS A 52 -17.61 -2.69 -16.72
N ILE A 53 -17.55 -1.59 -17.46
CA ILE A 53 -16.58 -0.51 -17.22
C ILE A 53 -16.81 0.14 -15.85
N VAL A 54 -18.06 0.36 -15.45
CA VAL A 54 -18.39 0.92 -14.12
C VAL A 54 -17.94 -0.02 -13.00
N ILE A 55 -18.10 -1.34 -13.14
CA ILE A 55 -17.57 -2.32 -12.18
C ILE A 55 -16.05 -2.20 -12.06
N ILE A 56 -15.33 -2.15 -13.19
CA ILE A 56 -13.87 -2.00 -13.22
C ILE A 56 -13.45 -0.69 -12.54
N LEU A 57 -14.17 0.40 -12.81
CA LEU A 57 -13.91 1.71 -12.23
C LEU A 57 -14.08 1.72 -10.71
N ILE A 58 -15.14 1.08 -10.19
CA ILE A 58 -15.37 0.95 -8.74
C ILE A 58 -14.21 0.19 -8.08
N MET A 59 -13.69 -0.86 -8.74
CA MET A 59 -12.52 -1.59 -8.22
C MET A 59 -11.25 -0.73 -8.19
N PHE A 60 -10.98 0.05 -9.24
CA PHE A 60 -9.81 0.95 -9.26
C PHE A 60 -9.92 2.07 -8.22
N MET A 61 -11.12 2.63 -8.02
CA MET A 61 -11.39 3.60 -6.95
C MET A 61 -11.19 3.01 -5.57
N SER A 62 -11.75 1.81 -5.30
CA SER A 62 -11.54 1.11 -4.02
C SER A 62 -10.05 0.82 -3.78
N SER A 63 -9.33 0.39 -4.81
CA SER A 63 -7.89 0.15 -4.74
C SER A 63 -7.10 1.43 -4.44
N PHE A 64 -7.46 2.56 -5.04
CA PHE A 64 -6.86 3.86 -4.74
C PHE A 64 -7.02 4.24 -3.26
N PHE A 65 -8.23 4.11 -2.70
CA PHE A 65 -8.46 4.37 -1.27
C PHE A 65 -7.62 3.46 -0.39
N CYS A 66 -7.45 2.19 -0.77
CA CYS A 66 -6.63 1.24 -0.04
C CYS A 66 -5.14 1.66 -0.01
N PHE A 67 -4.58 2.11 -1.14
CA PHE A 67 -3.22 2.63 -1.19
C PHE A 67 -3.06 3.98 -0.48
N ALA A 68 -4.05 4.87 -0.56
CA ALA A 68 -4.04 6.13 0.16
C ALA A 68 -4.00 5.90 1.68
N GLN A 69 -4.77 4.93 2.19
CA GLN A 69 -4.72 4.52 3.60
C GLN A 69 -3.36 3.93 3.97
N SER A 70 -2.79 3.07 3.12
CA SER A 70 -1.45 2.50 3.33
C SER A 70 -0.37 3.58 3.46
N ILE A 71 -0.39 4.61 2.61
CA ILE A 71 0.56 5.74 2.66
C ILE A 71 0.43 6.52 3.99
N ARG A 72 -0.79 6.74 4.48
CA ARG A 72 -1.01 7.43 5.76
C ARG A 72 -0.41 6.66 6.93
N PHE A 73 -0.62 5.35 7.00
CA PHE A 73 -0.05 4.53 8.07
C PHE A 73 1.48 4.49 8.00
N PHE A 74 2.08 4.39 6.80
CA PHE A 74 3.54 4.43 6.65
C PHE A 74 4.14 5.79 7.04
N ASN A 75 3.49 6.90 6.69
CA ASN A 75 3.92 8.21 7.12
C ASN A 75 3.79 8.40 8.64
N HIS A 76 2.73 7.87 9.24
CA HIS A 76 2.54 7.91 10.69
C HIS A 76 3.63 7.11 11.43
N VAL A 77 3.93 5.90 10.95
CA VAL A 77 5.06 5.10 11.46
C VAL A 77 6.38 5.85 11.31
N GLY A 78 6.62 6.48 10.15
CA GLY A 78 7.81 7.29 9.92
C GLY A 78 7.94 8.44 10.92
N PHE A 79 6.86 9.15 11.22
CA PHE A 79 6.87 10.21 12.23
C PHE A 79 7.20 9.67 13.63
N VAL A 80 6.58 8.56 14.03
CA VAL A 80 6.82 7.92 15.33
C VAL A 80 8.27 7.46 15.49
N ILE A 81 8.84 6.86 14.45
CA ILE A 81 10.24 6.43 14.45
C ILE A 81 11.16 7.65 14.60
N ASN A 82 10.96 8.71 13.82
CA ASN A 82 11.78 9.92 13.91
C ASN A 82 11.66 10.64 15.27
N GLY A 83 10.44 10.73 15.81
CA GLY A 83 10.19 11.34 17.13
C GLY A 83 10.78 10.56 18.29
N SER A 84 11.03 9.25 18.13
CA SER A 84 11.59 8.38 19.17
C SER A 84 13.10 8.54 19.37
N TYR A 85 13.81 9.21 18.45
CA TYR A 85 15.25 9.46 18.54
C TYR A 85 15.62 10.84 19.12
N ALA A 86 14.64 11.62 19.60
CA ALA A 86 14.95 12.92 20.22
C ALA A 86 15.72 12.71 21.54
N PRO A 87 16.99 13.18 21.64
CA PRO A 87 17.70 13.09 22.91
C PRO A 87 16.96 13.94 23.95
N PRO A 88 16.92 13.51 25.23
CA PRO A 88 16.22 14.20 26.32
C PRO A 88 16.71 15.64 26.58
N THR A 89 17.71 16.11 25.85
CA THR A 89 18.25 17.48 25.93
C THR A 89 17.41 18.53 25.19
N LEU A 90 16.48 18.14 24.30
CA LEU A 90 15.60 19.10 23.60
C LEU A 90 14.25 19.37 24.28
N PHE A 91 13.91 18.64 25.35
CA PHE A 91 12.66 18.86 26.09
C PHE A 91 12.78 19.96 27.16
N SER A 92 13.98 20.50 27.38
CA SER A 92 14.26 21.50 28.41
C SER A 92 14.08 23.00 28.04
N PRO A 93 14.12 23.47 26.77
CA PRO A 93 14.10 24.91 26.52
C PRO A 93 12.69 25.52 26.39
N ILE A 94 11.63 24.73 26.13
CA ILE A 94 10.29 25.29 25.87
C ILE A 94 9.48 25.51 27.16
N LEU A 95 9.76 24.79 28.24
CA LEU A 95 8.92 24.87 29.43
C LEU A 95 9.28 26.01 30.39
N ASN A 96 10.46 26.65 30.27
CA ASN A 96 10.77 27.74 31.20
C ASN A 96 11.85 28.74 30.73
N PRO A 97 11.46 29.91 30.17
CA PRO A 97 12.41 30.98 29.86
C PRO A 97 12.95 31.71 31.10
N THR A 98 12.42 31.47 32.33
CA THR A 98 12.92 32.09 33.57
C THR A 98 13.91 31.22 34.36
N LEU A 99 14.20 29.99 33.92
CA LEU A 99 15.19 29.11 34.57
C LEU A 99 16.58 29.10 33.92
N ASN A 100 16.79 29.88 32.86
CA ASN A 100 18.09 29.99 32.16
C ASN A 100 19.19 30.70 32.96
N HIS A 101 18.85 31.43 34.03
CA HIS A 101 19.83 32.16 34.86
C HIS A 101 20.40 31.32 36.03
N ARG A 102 19.88 30.11 36.31
CA ARG A 102 20.11 29.47 37.62
C ARG A 102 20.65 28.04 37.63
N LEU A 103 20.92 27.36 36.50
CA LEU A 103 21.39 25.97 36.57
C LEU A 103 22.47 25.62 35.52
N SER A 104 23.72 25.55 36.00
CA SER A 104 24.75 24.59 35.58
C SER A 104 25.03 23.74 36.83
N PRO A 105 25.08 22.39 36.79
CA PRO A 105 25.71 21.50 35.78
C PRO A 105 24.68 20.59 35.05
N PRO A 106 25.09 19.69 34.12
CA PRO A 106 24.17 18.71 33.53
C PRO A 106 23.59 17.80 34.60
N VAL A 107 22.33 18.03 34.97
CA VAL A 107 21.56 17.14 35.84
C VAL A 107 21.20 15.92 34.98
N TYR A 108 21.93 14.82 35.18
CA TYR A 108 21.53 13.51 34.68
C TYR A 108 20.34 13.03 35.51
N ILE A 109 19.13 13.44 35.11
CA ILE A 109 17.91 12.88 35.69
C ILE A 109 17.94 11.37 35.37
N THR A 110 17.93 10.56 36.42
CA THR A 110 17.86 9.10 36.29
C THR A 110 16.47 8.69 35.81
N GLN A 111 16.37 7.60 35.02
CA GLN A 111 15.11 7.10 34.44
C GLN A 111 13.98 6.92 35.47
N GLU A 112 14.32 6.65 36.74
CA GLU A 112 13.35 6.52 37.84
C GLU A 112 12.67 7.84 38.21
N GLU A 113 13.40 8.95 38.35
CA GLU A 113 12.77 10.25 38.67
C GLU A 113 11.90 10.74 37.53
N LEU A 114 12.33 10.54 36.28
CA LEU A 114 11.54 10.88 35.10
C LEU A 114 10.23 10.07 35.07
N SER A 115 10.26 8.77 35.42
CA SER A 115 9.07 7.92 35.47
C SER A 115 8.04 8.33 36.53
N SER A 116 8.46 9.06 37.59
CA SER A 116 7.59 9.48 38.69
C SER A 116 6.88 10.81 38.45
N LEU A 117 7.42 11.67 37.57
CA LEU A 117 6.85 12.98 37.21
C LEU A 117 5.89 12.93 36.02
N ILE A 118 5.81 11.78 35.35
CA ILE A 118 5.00 11.54 34.16
C ILE A 118 3.64 10.98 34.56
N PRO A 119 2.50 11.73 34.49
CA PRO A 119 1.19 11.12 34.54
C PRO A 119 1.09 9.97 33.54
N PRO A 120 0.49 8.82 33.91
CA PRO A 120 0.43 7.60 33.09
C PRO A 120 -0.29 7.80 31.73
N GLU A 121 -0.87 8.97 31.54
CA GLU A 121 -1.67 9.38 30.39
C GLU A 121 -0.84 9.73 29.15
N TYR A 122 0.42 10.18 29.31
CA TYR A 122 1.37 10.24 28.19
C TYR A 122 2.28 9.02 28.23
N SER A 123 1.67 7.86 28.04
CA SER A 123 2.43 6.65 27.93
C SER A 123 3.50 6.81 26.86
N LEU A 124 4.73 6.50 27.26
CA LEU A 124 5.87 6.04 26.48
C LEU A 124 5.53 4.84 25.54
N THR A 125 4.25 4.65 25.20
CA THR A 125 3.70 3.66 24.27
C THR A 125 4.18 3.92 22.84
N VAL A 126 4.42 5.18 22.49
CA VAL A 126 4.94 5.60 21.18
C VAL A 126 6.39 5.12 20.96
N LEU A 127 7.13 4.81 22.03
CA LEU A 127 8.55 4.40 21.97
C LEU A 127 8.79 2.89 21.92
N THR A 128 7.74 2.07 21.88
CA THR A 128 7.92 0.61 21.85
C THR A 128 7.98 0.08 20.41
N PRO A 129 8.99 -0.72 20.04
CA PRO A 129 9.10 -1.31 18.71
C PRO A 129 7.91 -2.22 18.37
N SER A 130 7.25 -2.78 19.40
CA SER A 130 6.03 -3.56 19.25
C SER A 130 4.86 -2.72 18.73
N ALA A 131 4.60 -1.55 19.31
CA ALA A 131 3.53 -0.65 18.85
C ALA A 131 3.77 -0.17 17.41
N VAL A 132 5.01 0.18 17.07
CA VAL A 132 5.41 0.53 15.70
C VAL A 132 5.16 -0.63 14.74
N GLY A 133 5.54 -1.85 15.13
CA GLY A 133 5.29 -3.07 14.37
C GLY A 133 3.81 -3.31 14.10
N HIS A 134 2.93 -3.09 15.08
CA HIS A 134 1.49 -3.21 14.91
C HIS A 134 0.91 -2.21 13.91
N ILE A 135 1.32 -0.93 13.96
CA ILE A 135 0.86 0.10 13.03
C ILE A 135 1.40 -0.18 11.61
N LEU A 136 2.66 -0.60 11.50
CA LEU A 136 3.29 -0.97 10.23
C LEU A 136 2.60 -2.18 9.59
N ASN A 137 2.31 -3.22 10.38
CA ASN A 137 1.62 -4.41 9.91
C ASN A 137 0.20 -4.07 9.40
N ARG A 138 -0.48 -3.14 10.08
CA ARG A 138 -1.78 -2.62 9.63
C ARG A 138 -1.67 -1.85 8.31
N GLY A 139 -0.63 -1.05 8.12
CA GLY A 139 -0.33 -0.39 6.84
C GLY A 139 -0.03 -1.37 5.71
N ASN A 140 0.73 -2.44 6.00
CA ASN A 140 1.02 -3.52 5.07
C ASN A 140 -0.21 -4.36 4.70
N TYR A 141 -1.16 -4.51 5.62
CA TYR A 141 -2.43 -5.17 5.34
C TYR A 141 -3.21 -4.42 4.25
N PHE A 142 -3.35 -3.09 4.37
CA PHE A 142 -3.99 -2.27 3.34
C PHE A 142 -3.20 -2.27 2.02
N TYR A 143 -1.86 -2.24 2.08
CA TYR A 143 -1.04 -2.36 0.88
C TYR A 143 -1.34 -3.66 0.12
N THR A 144 -1.36 -4.79 0.83
CA THR A 144 -1.62 -6.11 0.25
C THR A 144 -3.04 -6.22 -0.28
N LEU A 145 -4.02 -5.64 0.41
CA LEU A 145 -5.41 -5.60 -0.04
C LEU A 145 -5.55 -4.81 -1.34
N GLY A 146 -4.87 -3.66 -1.47
CA GLY A 146 -4.80 -2.89 -2.71
C GLY A 146 -4.13 -3.65 -3.85
N MET A 147 -3.00 -4.33 -3.58
CA MET A 147 -2.31 -5.17 -4.57
C MET A 147 -3.21 -6.31 -5.06
N ARG A 148 -3.95 -6.95 -4.16
CA ARG A 148 -4.93 -7.97 -4.51
C ARG A 148 -6.06 -7.44 -5.38
N GLY A 149 -6.56 -6.24 -5.07
CA GLY A 149 -7.53 -5.55 -5.92
C GLY A 149 -7.02 -5.34 -7.34
N PHE A 150 -5.75 -4.95 -7.50
CA PHE A 150 -5.09 -4.82 -8.81
C PHE A 150 -4.96 -6.14 -9.55
N TYR A 151 -4.58 -7.23 -8.87
CA TYR A 151 -4.49 -8.54 -9.54
C TYR A 151 -5.84 -9.02 -10.07
N VAL A 152 -6.93 -8.72 -9.36
CA VAL A 152 -8.30 -9.03 -9.80
C VAL A 152 -8.75 -8.10 -10.95
N SER A 153 -8.24 -6.87 -11.03
CA SER A 153 -8.62 -5.95 -12.10
C SER A 153 -8.08 -6.37 -13.48
N PHE A 154 -6.95 -7.09 -13.56
CA PHE A 154 -6.41 -7.58 -14.84
C PHE A 154 -7.35 -8.56 -15.56
N PRO A 155 -7.84 -9.66 -14.94
CA PRO A 155 -8.88 -10.50 -15.55
C PRO A 155 -10.17 -9.76 -15.88
N LEU A 156 -10.57 -8.79 -15.06
CA LEU A 156 -11.76 -7.97 -15.32
C LEU A 156 -11.59 -7.03 -16.51
N ILE A 157 -10.39 -6.50 -16.76
CA ILE A 157 -10.09 -5.76 -17.99
C ILE A 157 -10.17 -6.69 -19.19
N ALA A 158 -9.62 -7.91 -19.09
CA ALA A 158 -9.73 -8.90 -20.17
C ALA A 158 -11.18 -9.30 -20.47
N TRP A 159 -12.06 -9.25 -19.46
CA TRP A 159 -13.50 -9.49 -19.61
C TRP A 159 -14.22 -8.48 -20.52
N LEU A 160 -13.59 -7.35 -20.82
CA LEU A 160 -14.09 -6.35 -21.76
C LEU A 160 -14.24 -6.91 -23.19
N TRP A 161 -13.37 -7.85 -23.58
CA TRP A 161 -13.41 -8.53 -24.90
C TRP A 161 -14.22 -9.82 -24.92
N GLY A 162 -14.83 -10.21 -23.79
CA GLY A 162 -15.73 -11.35 -23.69
C GLY A 162 -15.31 -12.42 -22.67
N PRO A 163 -16.15 -13.45 -22.46
CA PRO A 163 -15.92 -14.49 -21.45
C PRO A 163 -14.68 -15.37 -21.71
N ALA A 164 -14.32 -15.59 -22.97
CA ALA A 164 -13.15 -16.39 -23.34
C ALA A 164 -11.83 -15.76 -22.84
N PHE A 165 -11.69 -14.43 -23.00
CA PHE A 165 -10.51 -13.69 -22.53
C PHE A 165 -10.41 -13.64 -21.00
N LEU A 166 -11.54 -13.67 -20.29
CA LEU A 166 -11.56 -13.80 -18.84
C LEU A 166 -10.93 -15.12 -18.39
N GLY A 167 -11.27 -16.24 -19.06
CA GLY A 167 -10.70 -17.54 -18.75
C GLY A 167 -9.19 -17.60 -19.00
N VAL A 168 -8.72 -17.04 -20.11
CA VAL A 168 -7.28 -16.97 -20.41
C VAL A 168 -6.54 -16.11 -19.39
N ALA A 169 -7.07 -14.92 -19.06
CA ALA A 169 -6.45 -14.02 -18.11
C ALA A 169 -6.46 -14.58 -16.68
N SER A 170 -7.49 -15.34 -16.27
CA SER A 170 -7.51 -15.99 -14.96
C SER A 170 -6.48 -17.11 -14.87
N VAL A 171 -6.36 -17.96 -15.92
CA VAL A 171 -5.34 -19.01 -15.97
C VAL A 171 -3.94 -18.40 -15.97
N LEU A 172 -3.72 -17.31 -16.72
CA LEU A 172 -2.46 -16.58 -16.73
C LEU A 172 -2.12 -16.01 -15.34
N MET A 173 -3.10 -15.41 -14.65
CA MET A 173 -2.88 -14.92 -13.29
C MET A 173 -2.56 -16.05 -12.31
N CYS A 174 -3.26 -17.18 -12.39
CA CYS A 174 -2.94 -18.36 -11.59
C CYS A 174 -1.54 -18.91 -11.90
N ALA A 175 -1.13 -18.92 -13.18
CA ALA A 175 0.19 -19.38 -13.60
C ALA A 175 1.30 -18.44 -13.10
N LEU A 176 1.12 -17.12 -13.20
CA LEU A 176 2.08 -16.14 -12.67
C LEU A 176 2.23 -16.25 -11.16
N LEU A 177 1.12 -16.38 -10.43
CA LEU A 177 1.15 -16.60 -8.98
C LEU A 177 1.86 -17.91 -8.64
N ARG A 178 1.61 -18.96 -9.40
CA ARG A 178 2.35 -20.23 -9.25
C ARG A 178 3.84 -20.04 -9.46
N VAL A 179 4.27 -19.32 -10.50
CA VAL A 179 5.71 -19.08 -10.72
C VAL A 179 6.32 -18.32 -9.54
N ILE A 180 5.62 -17.30 -9.03
CA ILE A 180 6.08 -16.49 -7.88
C ILE A 180 6.18 -17.35 -6.62
N ASP A 181 5.14 -18.12 -6.29
CA ASP A 181 5.10 -18.96 -5.07
C ASP A 181 6.13 -20.09 -5.09
N PHE A 182 6.45 -20.63 -6.27
CA PHE A 182 7.43 -21.71 -6.39
C PHE A 182 8.88 -21.18 -6.46
N ASN A 183 9.12 -19.94 -6.90
CA ASN A 183 10.45 -19.33 -6.85
C ASN A 183 10.91 -19.01 -5.41
N THR A 184 10.01 -18.72 -4.47
CA THR A 184 10.38 -18.44 -3.08
C THR A 184 11.01 -19.65 -2.38
N LYS A 185 10.64 -20.88 -2.78
CA LYS A 185 11.17 -22.12 -2.21
C LYS A 185 12.67 -22.31 -2.49
N GLY A 186 13.17 -21.78 -3.61
CA GLY A 186 14.61 -21.83 -3.93
C GLY A 186 15.47 -21.02 -2.96
N LEU A 187 14.99 -19.84 -2.56
CA LEU A 187 15.71 -18.93 -1.66
C LEU A 187 15.85 -19.51 -0.24
N MET A 188 14.82 -20.19 0.26
CA MET A 188 14.87 -20.86 1.56
C MET A 188 15.82 -22.07 1.55
N GLY A 189 15.98 -22.73 0.40
CA GLY A 189 16.93 -23.83 0.23
C GLY A 189 18.39 -23.38 0.30
N GLU A 190 18.74 -22.26 -0.33
CA GLU A 190 20.10 -21.69 -0.27
C GLU A 190 20.45 -21.18 1.14
N GLN A 191 19.51 -20.52 1.82
CA GLN A 191 19.72 -20.06 3.21
C GLN A 191 19.97 -21.24 4.17
N LYS A 192 19.25 -22.36 3.98
CA LYS A 192 19.47 -23.56 4.78
C LYS A 192 20.87 -24.15 4.51
N LYS A 193 21.30 -24.16 3.25
CA LYS A 193 22.61 -24.69 2.86
C LYS A 193 23.76 -23.85 3.41
N SER A 194 23.67 -22.51 3.36
CA SER A 194 24.68 -21.63 3.97
C SER A 194 24.72 -21.73 5.50
N ALA A 195 23.58 -21.95 6.16
CA ALA A 195 23.55 -22.16 7.61
C ALA A 195 24.21 -23.50 8.02
N GLU A 196 24.09 -24.53 7.17
CA GLU A 196 24.70 -25.84 7.38
C GLU A 196 26.21 -25.84 7.11
N GLU A 197 26.68 -25.15 6.07
CA GLU A 197 28.13 -24.97 5.81
C GLU A 197 28.83 -24.13 6.91
N MET A 198 28.11 -23.17 7.52
CA MET A 198 28.62 -22.37 8.63
C MET A 198 28.66 -23.14 9.96
N SER A 199 27.75 -24.10 10.18
CA SER A 199 27.78 -24.96 11.38
C SER A 199 28.86 -26.05 11.29
N VAL A 200 29.17 -26.53 10.09
CA VAL A 200 30.23 -27.55 9.89
C VAL A 200 31.64 -26.96 10.04
N SER A 201 31.85 -25.69 9.69
CA SER A 201 33.15 -25.01 9.84
C SER A 201 33.48 -24.54 11.26
N THR A 202 32.52 -24.62 12.19
CA THR A 202 32.68 -24.21 13.59
C THR A 202 32.87 -25.38 14.56
N LEU A 203 32.88 -26.63 14.07
CA LEU A 203 33.26 -27.80 14.87
C LEU A 203 34.79 -27.83 15.08
N PRO A 204 35.30 -27.84 16.32
CA PRO A 204 36.72 -28.01 16.56
C PRO A 204 37.16 -29.40 16.08
N VAL A 205 38.22 -29.43 15.25
CA VAL A 205 38.93 -30.63 14.79
C VAL A 205 39.69 -31.27 15.96
#